data_AF-L7N0R9-F1
#
_entry.id   AF-L7N0R9-F1
#
_cell.length_a   1.000
_cell.length_b   1.000
_cell.length_c   1.000
_cell.angle_alpha   90.00
_cell.angle_beta   90.00
_cell.angle_gamma   90.00
#
_symmetry.space_group_name_H-M   'P 1'
#
loop_
_entity.id
_entity.type
_entity.pdbx_description
1 polymer ?
#
loop_
_entity_poly.entity_id
_entity_poly.type
_entity_poly.pdbx_seq_one_letter_code
_entity_poly.pdbx_strand_id
1 'polypeptide(L)'
;MFKWTVNWRFISEELFLDRKFHLILLLFHFLLLCAFFGWKWRRNSVNNSKPHMTRTNMEICRLNTNHIAYVLFTSNFIGICCSRSLHYQFYVWYYHTLPYLLWCTPFSSPFRLLLFGLIEMCWNTYPSTTISSLCLNVCHVTILIGLLYEQSKYEKNTKKISKLN
;
A
#
# COMPACT_ATOMS: atom_id res chain seq x y z
N MET A 1 -3.02 5.46 -25.33
CA MET A 1 -2.96 5.58 -23.85
C MET A 1 -1.59 5.97 -23.30
N PHE A 2 -0.48 5.57 -23.92
CA PHE A 2 0.88 5.82 -23.40
C PHE A 2 1.22 7.32 -23.21
N LYS A 3 0.74 8.21 -24.08
CA LYS A 3 0.94 9.67 -23.93
C LYS A 3 0.36 10.28 -22.64
N TRP A 4 -0.63 9.62 -22.03
CA TRP A 4 -1.41 10.17 -20.91
C TRP A 4 -1.28 9.36 -19.62
N THR A 5 -0.33 8.42 -19.56
CA THR A 5 -0.06 7.66 -18.33
C THR A 5 0.89 8.42 -17.42
N VAL A 6 0.56 8.50 -16.13
CA VAL A 6 1.47 8.98 -15.09
C VAL A 6 2.38 7.84 -14.62
N ASN A 7 1.90 6.59 -14.68
CA ASN A 7 2.66 5.40 -14.29
C ASN A 7 3.46 4.81 -15.46
N TRP A 8 4.63 4.24 -15.16
CA TRP A 8 5.51 3.54 -16.11
C TRP A 8 5.93 4.34 -17.36
N ARG A 9 5.93 5.69 -17.31
CA ARG A 9 6.27 6.53 -18.47
C ARG A 9 7.74 6.46 -18.87
N PHE A 10 8.59 5.94 -17.99
CA PHE A 10 10.00 5.71 -18.27
C PHE A 10 10.27 4.45 -19.11
N ILE A 11 9.26 3.60 -19.31
CA ILE A 11 9.36 2.38 -20.12
C ILE A 11 9.06 2.73 -21.58
N SER A 12 9.70 2.05 -22.55
CA SER A 12 9.41 2.22 -23.97
C SER A 12 7.98 1.79 -24.31
N GLU A 13 7.39 2.39 -25.34
CA GLU A 13 6.00 2.09 -25.75
C GLU A 13 5.81 0.62 -26.13
N GLU A 14 6.82 0.00 -26.75
CA GLU A 14 6.81 -1.42 -27.13
C GLU A 14 6.66 -2.33 -25.90
N LEU A 15 7.46 -2.11 -24.86
CA LEU A 15 7.39 -2.86 -23.61
C LEU A 15 6.08 -2.58 -22.85
N PHE A 16 5.59 -1.35 -22.92
CA PHE A 16 4.33 -0.95 -22.29
C PHE A 16 3.11 -1.65 -22.92
N LEU A 17 3.16 -1.95 -24.22
CA LEU A 17 2.11 -2.66 -24.95
C LEU A 17 2.28 -4.19 -24.92
N ASP A 18 3.45 -4.70 -24.52
CA ASP A 18 3.71 -6.14 -24.45
C ASP A 18 2.80 -6.85 -23.43
N ARG A 19 2.19 -7.94 -23.89
CA ARG A 19 1.35 -8.83 -23.08
C ARG A 19 2.14 -9.45 -21.92
N LYS A 20 3.43 -9.72 -22.10
CA LYS A 20 4.30 -10.25 -21.03
C LYS A 20 4.42 -9.26 -19.87
N PHE A 21 4.58 -7.97 -20.17
CA PHE A 21 4.64 -6.93 -19.15
C PHE A 21 3.34 -6.88 -18.33
N HIS A 22 2.18 -7.04 -18.98
CA HIS A 22 0.89 -7.03 -18.29
C HIS A 22 0.74 -8.25 -17.36
N LEU A 23 1.20 -9.43 -17.79
CA LEU A 23 1.21 -10.63 -16.97
C LEU A 23 2.18 -10.52 -15.79
N ILE A 24 3.35 -9.91 -15.97
CA ILE A 24 4.32 -9.66 -14.89
C ILE A 24 3.72 -8.72 -13.85
N LEU A 25 3.10 -7.61 -14.25
CA LEU A 25 2.41 -6.68 -13.35
C LEU A 25 1.29 -7.37 -12.57
N LEU A 26 0.51 -8.21 -13.25
CA LEU A 26 -0.57 -8.97 -12.63
C LEU A 26 -0.03 -9.98 -11.60
N LEU A 27 1.00 -10.75 -11.96
CA LEU A 27 1.64 -11.68 -11.04
C LEU A 27 2.22 -10.94 -9.82
N PHE A 28 2.88 -9.82 -10.05
CA PHE A 28 3.42 -8.98 -8.98
C PHE A 28 2.33 -8.45 -8.04
N HIS A 29 1.19 -8.01 -8.60
CA HIS A 29 0.02 -7.61 -7.83
C HIS A 29 -0.48 -8.74 -6.92
N PHE A 30 -0.68 -9.95 -7.47
CA PHE A 30 -1.09 -11.12 -6.69
C PHE A 30 -0.08 -11.49 -5.60
N LEU A 31 1.21 -11.46 -5.90
CA LEU A 31 2.26 -11.75 -4.93
C LEU A 31 2.25 -10.75 -3.77
N LEU A 32 2.10 -9.45 -4.06
CA LEU A 32 1.97 -8.42 -3.02
C LEU A 32 0.71 -8.63 -2.17
N LEU A 33 -0.43 -8.92 -2.78
CA LEU A 33 -1.65 -9.23 -2.03
C LEU A 33 -1.46 -10.46 -1.13
N CYS A 34 -0.86 -11.53 -1.63
CA CYS A 34 -0.56 -12.73 -0.85
C CYS A 34 0.40 -12.43 0.31
N ALA A 35 1.44 -11.62 0.08
CA ALA A 35 2.38 -11.19 1.12
C ALA A 35 1.68 -10.37 2.22
N PHE A 36 0.86 -9.38 1.83
CA PHE A 36 0.08 -8.59 2.78
C PHE A 36 -0.96 -9.42 3.51
N PHE A 37 -1.62 -10.35 2.83
CA PHE A 37 -2.59 -11.26 3.45
C PHE A 37 -1.94 -12.18 4.49
N GLY A 38 -0.83 -12.83 4.12
CA GLY A 38 -0.12 -13.78 4.97
C GLY A 38 0.59 -13.13 6.16
N TRP A 39 1.20 -11.95 5.97
CA TRP A 39 1.99 -11.29 7.01
C TRP A 39 1.23 -10.24 7.82
N LYS A 40 0.36 -9.44 7.19
CA LYS A 40 -0.28 -8.27 7.79
C LYS A 40 -1.74 -8.51 8.14
N TRP A 41 -2.55 -8.92 7.17
CA TRP A 41 -4.01 -8.90 7.32
C TRP A 41 -4.51 -10.05 8.21
N ARG A 42 -4.07 -11.29 7.96
CA ARG A 42 -4.49 -12.45 8.76
C ARG A 42 -4.14 -12.32 10.25
N ARG A 43 -2.95 -11.77 10.57
CA ARG A 43 -2.45 -11.75 11.95
C ARG A 43 -3.02 -10.62 12.80
N ASN A 44 -3.35 -9.49 12.20
CA ASN A 44 -4.00 -8.38 12.91
C ASN A 44 -5.45 -8.73 13.31
N SER A 45 -6.10 -9.66 12.59
CA SER A 45 -7.37 -10.26 13.02
C SER A 45 -7.18 -11.17 14.25
N VAL A 46 -6.15 -12.01 14.28
CA VAL A 46 -5.89 -12.95 15.39
C VAL A 46 -5.44 -12.25 16.68
N ASN A 47 -4.59 -11.23 16.61
CA ASN A 47 -4.08 -10.54 17.81
C ASN A 47 -5.14 -9.66 18.51
N ASN A 48 -6.15 -9.18 17.79
CA ASN A 48 -7.26 -8.43 18.39
C ASN A 48 -8.31 -9.36 19.04
N SER A 49 -8.28 -10.66 18.69
CA SER A 49 -9.05 -11.71 19.35
C SER A 49 -8.24 -12.32 20.47
N LYS A 50 -8.11 -11.63 21.61
CA LYS A 50 -7.77 -12.36 22.85
C LYS A 50 -8.89 -13.39 23.09
N PRO A 51 -8.57 -14.66 23.41
CA PRO A 51 -9.60 -15.61 23.81
C PRO A 51 -10.04 -15.23 25.22
N HIS A 52 -10.97 -14.30 25.35
CA HIS A 52 -11.74 -14.21 26.58
C HIS A 52 -12.65 -15.44 26.58
N MET A 53 -12.22 -16.47 27.31
CA MET A 53 -12.96 -17.71 27.54
C MET A 53 -14.24 -17.36 28.32
N THR A 54 -15.27 -16.93 27.61
CA THR A 54 -16.64 -16.92 28.10
C THR A 54 -17.51 -17.48 27.00
N ARG A 55 -17.83 -18.76 27.16
CA ARG A 55 -18.93 -19.46 26.48
C ARG A 55 -20.20 -18.62 26.66
N THR A 56 -20.63 -17.94 25.61
CA THR A 56 -22.02 -17.84 25.15
C THR A 56 -22.10 -16.97 23.90
N ASN A 57 -22.87 -17.46 22.93
CA ASN A 57 -23.53 -16.69 21.87
C ASN A 57 -22.63 -15.97 20.86
N MET A 58 -22.50 -16.57 19.67
CA MET A 58 -22.55 -15.93 18.34
C MET A 58 -22.22 -14.41 18.31
N GLU A 59 -21.07 -14.01 18.84
CA GLU A 59 -20.53 -12.70 18.57
C GLU A 59 -20.01 -12.79 17.15
N ILE A 60 -20.78 -12.20 16.22
CA ILE A 60 -20.24 -11.68 14.96
C ILE A 60 -18.89 -11.07 15.34
N CYS A 61 -17.78 -11.70 14.94
CA CYS A 61 -16.45 -11.20 15.22
C CYS A 61 -16.47 -9.71 14.88
N ARG A 62 -16.44 -8.83 15.89
CA ARG A 62 -16.47 -7.38 15.66
C ARG A 62 -15.18 -7.03 14.95
N LEU A 63 -15.19 -7.15 13.62
CA LEU A 63 -14.12 -6.78 12.75
C LEU A 63 -13.86 -5.31 13.03
N ASN A 64 -12.70 -5.02 13.62
CA ASN A 64 -12.30 -3.67 13.96
C ASN A 64 -12.38 -2.81 12.69
N THR A 65 -13.20 -1.75 12.68
CA THR A 65 -13.41 -0.88 11.53
C THR A 65 -12.09 -0.37 10.96
N ASN A 66 -11.12 -0.08 11.83
CA ASN A 66 -9.78 0.35 11.41
C ASN A 66 -9.02 -0.74 10.65
N HIS A 67 -9.22 -2.01 11.01
CA HIS A 67 -8.63 -3.14 10.30
C HIS A 67 -9.24 -3.31 8.91
N ILE A 68 -10.57 -3.20 8.79
CA ILE A 68 -11.26 -3.25 7.50
C ILE A 68 -10.77 -2.12 6.58
N ALA A 69 -10.75 -0.89 7.09
CA ALA A 69 -10.25 0.28 6.36
C ALA A 69 -8.79 0.08 5.93
N TYR A 70 -7.93 -0.42 6.83
CA TYR A 70 -6.54 -0.73 6.50
C TYR A 70 -6.43 -1.74 5.36
N VAL A 71 -7.15 -2.86 5.41
CA VAL A 71 -7.14 -3.89 4.37
C VAL A 71 -7.59 -3.29 3.03
N LEU A 72 -8.72 -2.57 3.00
CA LEU A 72 -9.28 -1.98 1.79
C LEU A 72 -8.34 -0.92 1.17
N PHE A 73 -7.78 -0.03 1.99
CA PHE A 73 -6.90 1.04 1.51
C PHE A 73 -5.56 0.48 1.05
N THR A 74 -4.99 -0.49 1.75
CA THR A 74 -3.73 -1.13 1.34
C THR A 74 -3.92 -1.97 0.08
N SER A 75 -5.01 -2.74 -0.06
CA SER A 75 -5.29 -3.50 -1.29
C SER A 75 -5.49 -2.59 -2.50
N ASN A 76 -6.24 -1.50 -2.33
CA ASN A 76 -6.43 -0.48 -3.38
C ASN A 76 -5.09 0.13 -3.79
N PHE A 77 -4.27 0.53 -2.82
CA PHE A 77 -2.96 1.12 -3.07
C PHE A 77 -2.02 0.17 -3.83
N ILE A 78 -1.98 -1.12 -3.45
CA ILE A 78 -1.22 -2.15 -4.19
C ILE A 78 -1.70 -2.24 -5.64
N GLY A 79 -3.02 -2.15 -5.88
CA GLY A 79 -3.61 -2.09 -7.22
C GLY A 79 -3.14 -0.88 -8.02
N ILE A 80 -3.15 0.32 -7.43
CA ILE A 80 -2.64 1.54 -8.05
C ILE A 80 -1.16 1.40 -8.43
N CYS A 81 -0.31 0.88 -7.53
CA CYS A 81 1.12 0.69 -7.79
C CYS A 81 1.36 -0.28 -8.98
N CYS A 82 0.61 -1.38 -9.03
CA CYS A 82 0.77 -2.41 -10.06
C CYS A 82 -0.02 -2.11 -11.36
N SER A 83 -0.75 -0.99 -11.40
CA SER A 83 -1.52 -0.63 -12.58
C SER A 83 -0.59 -0.24 -13.72
N ARG A 84 -0.82 -0.82 -14.90
CA ARG A 84 -0.03 -0.51 -16.11
C ARG A 84 -0.13 0.97 -16.50
N SER A 85 -1.32 1.55 -16.42
CA SER A 85 -1.53 2.92 -16.85
C SER A 85 -2.46 3.65 -15.90
N LEU A 86 -2.06 4.87 -15.51
CA LEU A 86 -2.86 5.75 -14.67
C LEU A 86 -3.10 7.07 -15.41
N HIS A 87 -4.36 7.32 -15.74
CA HIS A 87 -4.81 8.64 -16.17
C HIS A 87 -5.00 9.55 -14.95
N TYR A 88 -4.83 10.86 -15.13
CA TYR A 88 -4.94 11.87 -14.06
C TYR A 88 -6.24 11.81 -13.26
N GLN A 89 -7.34 11.41 -13.91
CA GLN A 89 -8.63 11.21 -13.23
C GLN A 89 -8.60 10.12 -12.15
N PHE A 90 -7.73 9.11 -12.28
CA PHE A 90 -7.60 8.04 -11.30
C PHE A 90 -6.82 8.46 -10.04
N TYR A 91 -6.31 9.69 -9.97
CA TYR A 91 -5.69 10.20 -8.74
C TYR A 91 -6.66 10.16 -7.56
N VAL A 92 -7.93 10.52 -7.81
CA VAL A 92 -8.99 10.55 -6.78
C VAL A 92 -9.23 9.18 -6.13
N TRP A 93 -8.92 8.08 -6.81
CA TRP A 93 -9.16 6.72 -6.32
C TRP A 93 -8.35 6.34 -5.08
N TYR A 94 -7.25 7.04 -4.82
CA TYR A 94 -6.42 6.78 -3.64
C TYR A 94 -5.95 8.03 -2.91
N TYR A 95 -6.12 9.22 -3.51
CA TYR A 95 -5.76 10.50 -2.89
C TYR A 95 -6.25 10.64 -1.44
N HIS A 96 -7.55 10.39 -1.20
CA HIS A 96 -8.14 10.50 0.13
C HIS A 96 -7.63 9.45 1.13
N THR A 97 -7.08 8.34 0.64
CA THR A 97 -6.54 7.25 1.47
C THR A 97 -5.06 7.42 1.78
N LEU A 98 -4.34 8.27 1.04
CA LEU A 98 -2.89 8.49 1.20
C LEU A 98 -2.50 8.99 2.59
N PRO A 99 -3.16 10.01 3.19
CA PRO A 99 -2.81 10.46 4.53
C PRO A 99 -2.93 9.34 5.55
N TYR A 100 -3.99 8.53 5.48
CA TYR A 100 -4.16 7.38 6.36
C TYR A 100 -3.01 6.37 6.21
N LEU A 101 -2.67 6.01 4.96
CA LEU A 101 -1.60 5.04 4.68
C LEU A 101 -0.23 5.53 5.15
N LEU A 102 0.09 6.82 4.93
CA LEU A 102 1.34 7.43 5.39
C LEU A 102 1.47 7.40 6.91
N TRP A 103 0.38 7.64 7.65
CA TRP A 103 0.40 7.56 9.12
C TRP A 103 0.46 6.12 9.65
N CYS A 104 0.19 5.12 8.80
CA CYS A 104 0.41 3.71 9.13
C CYS A 104 1.87 3.25 8.89
N THR A 105 2.78 4.13 8.46
CA THR A 105 4.21 3.83 8.25
C THR A 105 5.08 4.25 9.44
N PRO A 106 6.26 3.64 9.66
CA PRO A 106 7.19 3.97 10.75
C PRO A 106 7.90 5.32 10.58
N PHE A 107 7.62 6.05 9.50
CA PHE A 107 8.35 7.26 9.13
C PHE A 107 8.08 8.44 10.07
N SER A 108 8.98 9.43 10.09
CA SER A 108 8.76 10.69 10.81
C SER A 108 7.70 11.55 10.11
N SER A 109 6.99 12.40 10.86
CA SER A 109 5.94 13.26 10.29
C SER A 109 6.44 14.15 9.13
N PRO A 110 7.62 14.79 9.19
CA PRO A 110 8.14 15.56 8.06
C PRO A 110 8.35 14.71 6.80
N PHE A 111 8.84 13.48 6.96
CA PHE A 111 9.06 12.58 5.82
C PHE A 111 7.74 12.10 5.20
N ARG A 112 6.70 11.87 6.02
CA ARG A 112 5.35 11.55 5.53
C ARG A 112 4.78 12.67 4.68
N LEU A 113 4.90 13.92 5.15
CA LEU A 113 4.45 15.10 4.40
C LEU A 113 5.27 15.32 3.13
N LEU A 114 6.58 15.10 3.18
CA LEU A 114 7.44 15.14 1.99
C LEU A 114 6.98 14.12 0.94
N LEU A 115 6.72 12.87 1.33
CA LEU A 115 6.19 11.85 0.42
C LEU A 115 4.83 12.25 -0.16
N PHE A 116 3.94 12.81 0.67
CA PHE A 116 2.64 13.29 0.22
C PHE A 116 2.78 14.40 -0.84
N GLY A 117 3.61 15.42 -0.57
CA GLY A 117 3.87 16.52 -1.49
C GLY A 117 4.58 16.09 -2.77
N LEU A 118 5.52 15.14 -2.71
CA LEU A 118 6.17 14.58 -3.90
C LEU A 118 5.19 13.84 -4.80
N ILE A 119 4.28 13.04 -4.22
CA ILE A 119 3.22 12.38 -4.97
C ILE A 119 2.33 13.44 -5.63
N GLU A 120 1.89 14.45 -4.88
CA GLU A 120 1.06 15.54 -5.41
C GLU A 120 1.75 16.29 -6.56
N MET A 121 3.04 16.61 -6.41
CA MET A 121 3.86 17.22 -7.47
C MET A 121 3.91 16.34 -8.73
N CYS A 122 4.06 15.02 -8.57
CA CYS A 122 4.09 14.09 -9.70
C CYS A 122 2.76 14.06 -10.47
N TRP A 123 1.62 14.12 -9.76
CA TRP A 123 0.29 14.17 -10.36
C TRP A 123 -0.07 15.54 -10.95
N ASN A 124 0.53 16.63 -10.46
CA ASN A 124 0.35 17.98 -11.00
C ASN A 124 1.27 18.30 -12.19
N THR A 125 2.15 17.38 -12.58
CA THR A 125 3.02 17.56 -13.77
C THR A 125 2.29 17.10 -15.03
N TYR A 126 1.98 18.03 -15.94
CA TYR A 126 1.26 17.78 -17.20
C TYR A 126 2.06 18.23 -18.45
N PRO A 127 2.29 17.34 -19.45
CA PRO A 127 2.21 15.88 -19.37
C PRO A 127 3.28 15.31 -18.43
N SER A 128 3.06 14.11 -17.90
CA SER A 128 4.04 13.43 -17.04
C SER A 128 5.38 13.28 -17.76
N THR A 129 6.48 13.29 -17.00
CA THR A 129 7.83 13.10 -17.53
C THR A 129 8.39 11.76 -17.03
N THR A 130 9.48 11.30 -17.64
CA THR A 130 10.23 10.13 -17.15
C THR A 130 10.61 10.28 -15.68
N ILE A 131 11.03 11.49 -15.29
CA ILE A 131 11.45 11.81 -13.92
C ILE A 131 10.26 11.79 -12.96
N SER A 132 9.13 12.43 -13.31
CA SER A 132 7.96 12.43 -12.43
C SER A 132 7.36 11.04 -12.26
N SER A 133 7.38 10.23 -13.33
CA SER A 133 6.91 8.84 -13.27
C SER A 133 7.82 7.95 -12.40
N LEU A 134 9.14 8.10 -12.52
CA LEU A 134 10.09 7.37 -11.68
C LEU A 134 9.97 7.81 -10.22
N CYS A 135 9.90 9.12 -9.96
CA CYS A 135 9.72 9.68 -8.62
C CYS A 135 8.44 9.16 -7.96
N LEU A 136 7.32 9.12 -8.70
CA LEU A 136 6.06 8.56 -8.22
C LEU A 136 6.21 7.09 -7.82
N ASN A 137 6.85 6.27 -8.67
CA ASN A 137 7.10 4.86 -8.39
C ASN A 137 8.00 4.66 -7.16
N VAL A 138 9.06 5.46 -7.01
CA VAL A 138 9.93 5.43 -5.83
C VAL A 138 9.15 5.78 -4.56
N CYS A 139 8.28 6.80 -4.60
CA CYS A 139 7.41 7.14 -3.48
C CYS A 139 6.46 5.98 -3.13
N HIS A 140 5.81 5.39 -4.13
CA HIS A 140 4.92 4.25 -3.95
C HIS A 140 5.61 3.03 -3.34
N VAL A 141 6.78 2.66 -3.86
CA VAL A 141 7.60 1.57 -3.32
C VAL A 141 8.04 1.87 -1.89
N THR A 142 8.45 3.10 -1.59
CA THR A 142 8.83 3.52 -0.24
C THR A 142 7.68 3.36 0.75
N ILE A 143 6.46 3.75 0.36
CA ILE A 143 5.25 3.57 1.18
C ILE A 143 4.94 2.09 1.38
N LEU A 144 4.98 1.26 0.32
CA LEU A 144 4.75 -0.19 0.42
C LEU A 144 5.73 -0.85 1.40
N ILE A 145 7.01 -0.51 1.29
CA ILE A 145 8.06 -0.99 2.18
C ILE A 145 7.80 -0.55 3.63
N GLY A 146 7.46 0.73 3.84
CA GLY A 146 7.10 1.26 5.16
C GLY A 146 5.91 0.52 5.79
N LEU A 147 4.87 0.26 5.00
CA LEU A 147 3.68 -0.48 5.43
C LEU A 147 4.00 -1.93 5.81
N LEU A 148 4.94 -2.58 5.12
CA LEU A 148 5.44 -3.91 5.47
C LEU A 148 6.27 -3.88 6.77
N TYR A 149 7.14 -2.89 6.95
CA TYR A 149 8.06 -2.81 8.09
C TYR A 149 7.40 -2.46 9.44
N GLU A 150 6.34 -1.64 9.47
CA GLU A 150 5.68 -1.24 10.73
C GLU A 150 5.28 -2.45 11.59
N GLN A 151 4.89 -3.56 10.95
CA GLN A 151 4.53 -4.79 11.66
C GLN A 151 5.73 -5.46 12.36
N SER A 152 6.91 -5.45 11.73
CA SER A 152 8.12 -6.05 12.29
C SER A 152 8.51 -5.37 13.61
N LYS A 153 8.31 -4.05 13.69
CA LYS A 153 8.59 -3.27 14.90
C LYS A 153 7.63 -3.61 16.04
N TYR A 154 6.33 -3.75 15.75
CA TYR A 154 5.35 -4.18 16.75
C TYR A 154 5.66 -5.59 17.27
N GLU A 155 5.96 -6.56 16.38
CA GLU A 155 6.29 -7.94 16.78
C GLU A 155 7.54 -8.06 17.66
N LYS A 156 8.61 -7.30 17.34
CA LYS A 156 9.83 -7.29 18.15
C LYS A 156 9.58 -6.72 19.54
N ASN A 157 8.77 -5.67 19.65
CA ASN A 157 8.43 -5.06 20.93
C ASN A 157 7.58 -5.98 21.81
N THR A 158 6.56 -6.66 21.24
CA THR A 158 5.75 -7.62 21.99
C THR A 158 6.58 -8.80 22.53
N LYS A 159 7.46 -9.38 21.70
CA LYS A 159 8.36 -10.46 22.12
C LYS A 159 9.39 -10.03 23.17
N LYS A 160 9.79 -8.76 23.17
CA LYS A 160 10.70 -8.20 24.19
C LYS A 160 10.00 -8.06 25.53
N ILE A 161 8.76 -7.57 25.54
CA ILE A 161 7.94 -7.42 26.76
C ILE A 161 7.62 -8.79 27.37
N SER A 162 7.27 -9.80 26.56
CA SER A 162 6.98 -11.15 27.05
C SER A 162 8.19 -11.91 27.61
N LYS A 163 9.41 -11.41 27.42
CA LYS A 163 10.64 -11.97 28.01
C LYS A 163 11.06 -11.27 29.31
N LEU A 164 10.44 -10.13 29.62
CA LEU A 164 10.71 -9.33 30.81
C LEU A 164 9.73 -9.63 31.96
N ASN A 165 8.66 -10.37 31.67
CA ASN A 165 7.72 -10.94 32.62
C ASN A 165 7.95 -12.45 32.72
#